data_AF-A0A384AI83-F1
#
_entry.id   AF-A0A384AI83-F1
#
_cell.length_a   1.000
_cell.length_b   1.000
_cell.length_c   1.000
_cell.angle_alpha   90.00
_cell.angle_beta   90.00
_cell.angle_gamma   90.00
#
_symmetry.space_group_name_H-M   'P 1'
#
loop_
_entity.id
_entity.type
_entity.pdbx_description
1 polymer ?
#
loop_
_entity_poly.entity_id
_entity_poly.type
_entity_poly.pdbx_seq_one_letter_code
_entity_poly.pdbx_strand_id
1 'polypeptide(L)'
;MAALEAESDLLIMARPSGCSDLLNMAIKMDLLNMARAPPTPPRSPAGTVPARARPEVGRRLQPCLSRLLLWASLGLLLVFLGILWVKMGKPSAPQEAEDNMKLLPVDCETKTDEFCQAKQKAALLELLHELYNFLAIQAGNFECGNPEKLKSKCIPVMEAQAYIANVTSSSSAKFEAALTWILSSNKDVGIWLKGEDPSELVTTVDKVVCLESARPRMGVGCRLSRALLTAVTNVLIFFWCLAFLWGLLILLKYRWRKLEEEEQAMYEMVKKIIDVVQDHYVDWEQDMERYPYVGILHVRDSLIPPQSRRRMKRVWDRAVEFLASNESRIQTESHRVAGEDMLVWRWTKPSSFSDSER
;
A
#
# COMPACT_ATOMS: atom_id res chain seq x y z
N MET A 1 -10.72 43.74 -20.91
CA MET A 1 -9.40 43.22 -21.33
C MET A 1 -8.25 43.70 -20.44
N ALA A 2 -8.32 44.85 -19.75
CA ALA A 2 -7.26 45.26 -18.80
C ALA A 2 -7.36 44.68 -17.37
N ALA A 3 -8.44 43.95 -17.04
CA ALA A 3 -8.65 43.37 -15.70
C ALA A 3 -8.23 41.89 -15.58
N LEU A 4 -7.92 41.22 -16.70
CA LEU A 4 -7.53 39.80 -16.71
C LEU A 4 -6.01 39.58 -16.78
N GLU A 5 -5.23 40.61 -17.13
CA GLU A 5 -3.75 40.53 -17.12
C GLU A 5 -3.16 40.72 -15.70
N ALA A 6 -3.90 41.33 -14.77
CA ALA A 6 -3.44 41.56 -13.41
C ALA A 6 -3.49 40.30 -12.51
N GLU A 7 -4.32 39.30 -12.84
CA GLU A 7 -4.39 38.04 -12.08
C GLU A 7 -3.31 37.02 -12.49
N SER A 8 -2.78 37.13 -13.72
CA SER A 8 -1.68 36.26 -14.19
C SER A 8 -0.33 36.62 -13.56
N ASP A 9 -0.07 37.90 -13.28
CA ASP A 9 1.21 38.34 -12.70
C ASP A 9 1.30 38.09 -11.18
N LEU A 10 0.16 37.93 -10.48
CA LEU A 10 0.15 37.63 -9.05
C LEU A 10 0.49 36.17 -8.73
N LEU A 11 0.33 35.26 -9.71
CA LEU A 11 0.63 33.84 -9.53
C LEU A 11 2.11 33.47 -9.79
N ILE A 12 2.93 34.40 -10.27
CA ILE A 12 4.38 34.20 -10.48
C ILE A 12 5.20 34.49 -9.21
N MET A 13 4.60 35.07 -8.17
CA MET A 13 5.29 35.38 -6.89
C MET A 13 4.94 34.46 -5.71
N ALA A 14 4.35 33.28 -5.95
CA ALA A 14 4.19 32.29 -4.89
C ALA A 14 5.48 31.45 -4.75
N ARG A 15 6.44 31.97 -3.97
CA ARG A 15 7.59 31.20 -3.49
C ARG A 15 7.06 30.03 -2.65
N PRO A 16 7.26 28.76 -3.04
CA PRO A 16 6.68 27.64 -2.31
C PRO A 16 7.34 27.55 -0.94
N SER A 17 6.58 27.82 0.12
CA SER A 17 7.04 27.82 1.50
C SER A 17 7.08 26.41 2.12
N GLY A 18 6.54 25.40 1.43
CA GLY A 18 6.49 24.01 1.90
C GLY A 18 7.13 22.98 0.95
N CYS A 19 7.76 21.95 1.51
CA CYS A 19 8.26 20.79 0.74
C CYS A 19 7.10 19.94 0.16
N SER A 20 5.92 20.02 0.76
CA SER A 20 4.66 19.48 0.23
C SER A 20 4.25 20.18 -1.07
N ASP A 21 4.44 21.50 -1.19
CA ASP A 21 4.09 22.25 -2.40
C ASP A 21 5.10 22.00 -3.53
N LEU A 22 6.37 21.80 -3.20
CA LEU A 22 7.40 21.39 -4.17
C LEU A 22 7.20 19.96 -4.66
N LEU A 23 6.82 19.04 -3.76
CA LEU A 23 6.50 17.67 -4.13
C LEU A 23 5.21 17.61 -4.96
N ASN A 24 4.17 18.34 -4.55
CA ASN A 24 2.94 18.47 -5.32
C ASN A 24 3.16 19.19 -6.64
N MET A 25 4.04 20.19 -6.74
CA MET A 25 4.43 20.77 -8.03
C MET A 25 5.20 19.77 -8.89
N ALA A 26 6.13 19.00 -8.33
CA ALA A 26 6.85 17.97 -9.09
C ALA A 26 5.91 16.87 -9.58
N ILE A 27 5.02 16.39 -8.72
CA ILE A 27 3.99 15.40 -9.04
C ILE A 27 2.99 15.99 -10.03
N LYS A 28 2.53 17.24 -9.86
CA LYS A 28 1.57 17.92 -10.74
C LYS A 28 2.19 18.31 -12.07
N MET A 29 3.49 18.62 -12.14
CA MET A 29 4.21 18.86 -13.38
C MET A 29 4.46 17.54 -14.12
N ASP A 30 4.80 16.46 -13.40
CA ASP A 30 4.85 15.11 -13.96
C ASP A 30 3.44 14.64 -14.41
N LEU A 31 2.36 14.96 -13.67
CA LEU A 31 0.97 14.64 -14.05
C LEU A 31 0.44 15.51 -15.20
N LEU A 32 0.78 16.80 -15.26
CA LEU A 32 0.45 17.66 -16.41
C LEU A 32 1.20 17.19 -17.66
N ASN A 33 2.44 16.70 -17.51
CA ASN A 33 3.19 16.09 -18.61
C ASN A 33 2.61 14.72 -19.01
N MET A 34 2.08 13.94 -18.05
CA MET A 34 1.35 12.69 -18.34
C MET A 34 -0.02 12.92 -18.97
N ALA A 35 -0.72 14.01 -18.64
CA ALA A 35 -2.03 14.38 -19.22
C ALA A 35 -1.91 15.05 -20.60
N ARG A 36 -0.69 15.39 -21.03
CA ARG A 36 -0.43 15.83 -22.39
C ARG A 36 -0.41 14.59 -23.28
N ALA A 37 -1.49 14.41 -24.04
CA ALA A 37 -1.48 13.56 -25.24
C ALA A 37 -0.20 13.84 -26.05
N PRO A 38 0.35 12.83 -26.77
CA PRO A 38 1.57 13.02 -27.56
C PRO A 38 1.42 14.33 -28.35
N PRO A 39 2.38 15.27 -28.26
CA PRO A 39 2.24 16.54 -28.93
C PRO A 39 2.10 16.25 -30.42
N THR A 40 0.95 16.58 -31.00
CA THR A 40 0.83 16.73 -32.45
C THR A 40 1.95 17.69 -32.88
N PRO A 41 2.78 17.31 -33.85
CA PRO A 41 3.95 18.09 -34.20
C PRO A 41 3.51 19.49 -34.65
N PRO A 42 4.17 20.57 -34.19
CA PRO A 42 3.87 21.89 -34.68
C PRO A 42 4.26 21.94 -36.16
N ARG A 43 3.31 22.28 -37.03
CA ARG A 43 3.63 22.86 -38.34
C ARG A 43 4.19 24.26 -38.08
N SER A 44 5.51 24.41 -38.11
CA SER A 44 6.14 25.71 -38.29
C SER A 44 7.48 25.59 -39.02
N PRO A 45 7.80 26.57 -39.89
CA PRO A 45 9.03 26.59 -40.67
C PRO A 45 10.24 26.95 -39.81
N ALA A 46 11.41 26.64 -40.37
CA ALA A 46 12.72 26.60 -39.74
C ALA A 46 13.13 27.84 -38.92
N GLY A 47 13.94 27.56 -37.89
CA GLY A 47 14.83 28.54 -37.26
C GLY A 47 14.69 28.59 -35.75
N THR A 48 15.79 28.29 -35.04
CA THR A 48 16.00 28.41 -33.58
C THR A 48 15.35 27.34 -32.69
N VAL A 49 16.16 26.34 -32.30
CA VAL A 49 15.87 25.41 -31.19
C VAL A 49 16.37 26.05 -29.89
N PRO A 50 15.53 26.21 -28.84
CA PRO A 50 16.02 26.70 -27.56
C PRO A 50 16.84 25.60 -26.86
N ALA A 51 17.98 25.98 -26.31
CA ALA A 51 18.84 25.12 -25.51
C ALA A 51 18.04 24.55 -24.31
N ARG A 52 17.84 23.22 -24.29
CA ARG A 52 17.14 22.51 -23.22
C ARG A 52 18.01 22.51 -21.96
N ALA A 53 17.65 23.34 -21.00
CA ALA A 53 18.32 23.41 -19.70
C ALA A 53 18.33 22.03 -19.01
N ARG A 54 19.52 21.55 -18.63
CA ARG A 54 19.65 20.38 -17.74
C ARG A 54 18.95 20.67 -16.41
N PRO A 55 18.26 19.70 -15.80
CA PRO A 55 17.50 19.95 -14.59
C PRO A 55 18.44 20.06 -13.38
N GLU A 56 18.58 21.27 -12.83
CA GLU A 56 19.13 21.54 -11.48
C GLU A 56 18.32 20.87 -10.34
N VAL A 57 17.22 20.18 -10.69
CA VAL A 57 16.29 19.48 -9.80
C VAL A 57 16.98 18.46 -8.91
N GLY A 58 18.05 17.80 -9.38
CA GLY A 58 18.78 16.78 -8.61
C GLY A 58 19.34 17.30 -7.28
N ARG A 59 19.79 18.57 -7.23
CA ARG A 59 20.41 19.17 -6.02
C ARG A 59 19.37 19.63 -4.99
N ARG A 60 18.14 19.95 -5.42
CA ARG A 60 17.02 20.36 -4.54
C ARG A 60 16.10 19.21 -4.14
N LEU A 61 16.21 18.05 -4.77
CA LEU A 61 15.43 16.86 -4.43
C LEU A 61 15.95 16.15 -3.18
N GLN A 62 17.27 16.22 -2.93
CA GLN A 62 17.93 15.56 -1.81
C GLN A 62 17.42 16.03 -0.42
N PRO A 63 17.21 17.34 -0.18
CA PRO A 63 16.59 17.84 1.07
C PRO A 63 15.10 17.51 1.20
N CYS A 64 14.37 17.34 0.08
CA CYS A 64 12.96 16.96 0.16
C CYS A 64 12.79 15.47 0.40
N LEU A 65 13.63 14.60 -0.19
CA LEU A 65 13.65 13.17 0.12
C LEU A 65 13.99 12.91 1.60
N SER A 66 14.94 13.65 2.18
CA SER A 66 15.24 13.52 3.61
C SER A 66 14.08 13.97 4.50
N ARG A 67 13.38 15.05 4.15
CA ARG A 67 12.15 15.49 4.85
C ARG A 67 11.02 14.48 4.72
N LEU A 68 10.84 13.89 3.54
CA LEU A 68 9.79 12.89 3.30
C LEU A 68 10.03 11.61 4.11
N LEU A 69 11.29 11.16 4.20
CA LEU A 69 11.69 10.05 5.07
C LEU A 69 11.46 10.38 6.55
N LEU A 70 11.71 11.63 6.97
CA LEU A 70 11.45 12.10 8.33
C LEU A 70 9.94 12.13 8.66
N TRP A 71 9.10 12.60 7.75
CA TRP A 71 7.64 12.57 7.92
C TRP A 71 7.09 11.15 7.91
N ALA A 72 7.65 10.26 7.09
CA ALA A 72 7.28 8.85 7.07
C ALA A 72 7.67 8.15 8.39
N SER A 73 8.87 8.41 8.92
CA SER A 73 9.29 7.84 10.21
C SER A 73 8.48 8.41 11.38
N LEU A 74 8.14 9.70 11.36
CA LEU A 74 7.28 10.32 12.36
C LEU A 74 5.84 9.77 12.29
N GLY A 75 5.29 9.58 11.10
CA GLY A 75 3.97 8.97 10.90
C GLY A 75 3.93 7.53 11.42
N LEU A 76 4.98 6.74 11.15
CA LEU A 76 5.10 5.39 11.67
C LEU A 76 5.17 5.36 13.20
N LEU A 77 5.92 6.29 13.79
CA LEU A 77 6.03 6.45 15.25
C LEU A 77 4.65 6.77 15.85
N LEU A 78 3.87 7.68 15.23
CA LEU A 78 2.53 8.04 15.70
C LEU A 78 1.54 6.88 15.59
N VAL A 79 1.59 6.09 14.50
CA VAL A 79 0.78 4.88 14.36
C VAL A 79 1.15 3.87 15.45
N PHE A 80 2.45 3.66 15.69
CA PHE A 80 2.92 2.77 16.75
C PHE A 80 2.45 3.23 18.13
N LEU A 81 2.60 4.53 18.45
CA LEU A 81 2.12 5.12 19.70
C LEU A 81 0.60 5.04 19.84
N GLY A 82 -0.17 5.27 18.76
CA GLY A 82 -1.62 5.16 18.75
C GLY A 82 -2.11 3.73 19.04
N ILE A 83 -1.43 2.71 18.49
CA ILE A 83 -1.74 1.31 18.77
C ILE A 83 -1.43 0.97 20.24
N LEU A 84 -0.29 1.45 20.77
CA LEU A 84 0.04 1.30 22.18
C LEU A 84 -1.00 1.97 23.09
N TRP A 85 -1.45 3.18 22.74
CA TRP A 85 -2.38 3.96 23.56
C TRP A 85 -3.77 3.34 23.61
N VAL A 86 -4.32 2.89 22.46
CA VAL A 86 -5.64 2.23 22.40
C VAL A 86 -5.64 0.89 23.14
N LYS A 87 -4.50 0.19 23.19
CA LYS A 87 -4.42 -1.16 23.74
C LYS A 87 -3.96 -1.22 25.20
N MET A 88 -3.13 -0.26 25.64
CA MET A 88 -2.70 -0.08 27.03
C MET A 88 -3.66 0.83 27.83
N GLY A 89 -4.46 1.65 27.17
CA GLY A 89 -5.38 2.62 27.79
C GLY A 89 -6.62 2.04 28.46
N LYS A 90 -6.75 0.72 28.60
CA LYS A 90 -7.71 0.09 29.52
C LYS A 90 -6.96 -0.48 30.71
N PRO A 91 -6.68 0.33 31.75
CA PRO A 91 -6.35 -0.22 33.04
C PRO A 91 -7.55 -1.05 33.48
N SER A 92 -7.36 -2.36 33.59
CA SER A 92 -8.21 -3.19 34.42
C SER A 92 -8.05 -2.66 35.83
N ALA A 93 -9.05 -1.90 36.28
CA ALA A 93 -9.16 -1.51 37.67
C ALA A 93 -8.98 -2.76 38.53
N PRO A 94 -7.98 -2.78 39.44
CA PRO A 94 -7.95 -3.79 40.48
C PRO A 94 -9.14 -3.51 41.38
N GLN A 95 -10.09 -4.44 41.39
CA GLN A 95 -11.09 -4.48 42.45
C GLN A 95 -10.39 -5.13 43.64
N GLU A 96 -9.62 -4.32 44.36
CA GLU A 96 -9.03 -4.75 45.62
C GLU A 96 -10.17 -4.92 46.63
N ALA A 97 -10.18 -6.13 47.19
CA ALA A 97 -10.93 -6.50 48.36
C ALA A 97 -10.32 -5.88 49.61
N GLU A 98 -11.17 -5.72 50.63
CA GLU A 98 -10.96 -6.03 52.05
C GLU A 98 -11.49 -4.93 52.97
N ASP A 99 -12.78 -5.05 53.32
CA ASP A 99 -13.22 -4.65 54.65
C ASP A 99 -12.98 -5.83 55.59
N ASN A 100 -11.80 -5.86 56.19
CA ASN A 100 -11.47 -6.74 57.31
C ASN A 100 -12.10 -6.18 58.58
N MET A 101 -13.33 -6.59 58.89
CA MET A 101 -13.81 -6.55 60.28
C MET A 101 -13.92 -7.99 60.78
N LYS A 102 -12.98 -8.37 61.66
CA LYS A 102 -12.97 -9.65 62.39
C LYS A 102 -14.33 -9.86 63.08
N LEU A 103 -15.22 -10.59 62.44
CA LEU A 103 -16.40 -11.17 63.05
C LEU A 103 -16.09 -12.63 63.36
N LEU A 104 -16.27 -13.01 64.63
CA LEU A 104 -16.04 -14.38 65.10
C LEU A 104 -16.81 -15.41 64.25
N PRO A 105 -16.29 -16.65 64.13
CA PRO A 105 -16.93 -17.70 63.35
C PRO A 105 -18.22 -18.13 64.06
N VAL A 106 -19.34 -17.55 63.64
CA VAL A 106 -20.67 -18.06 63.97
C VAL A 106 -21.01 -19.13 62.95
N ASP A 107 -21.18 -20.37 63.43
CA ASP A 107 -21.65 -21.51 62.68
C ASP A 107 -23.17 -21.41 62.48
N CYS A 108 -23.57 -21.16 61.23
CA CYS A 108 -24.97 -20.98 60.83
C CYS A 108 -25.61 -22.28 60.29
N GLU A 109 -25.05 -23.46 60.58
CA GLU A 109 -25.52 -24.73 59.98
C GLU A 109 -26.98 -25.09 60.32
N THR A 110 -27.54 -24.55 61.40
CA THR A 110 -28.85 -25.00 61.92
C THR A 110 -29.91 -23.90 62.10
N LYS A 111 -29.63 -22.62 61.80
CA LYS A 111 -30.57 -21.51 62.02
C LYS A 111 -30.85 -20.70 60.76
N THR A 112 -32.15 -20.52 60.45
CA THR A 112 -32.66 -19.74 59.32
C THR A 112 -32.99 -18.30 59.72
N ASP A 113 -32.03 -17.60 60.31
CA ASP A 113 -32.16 -16.17 60.58
C ASP A 113 -31.75 -15.36 59.33
N GLU A 114 -32.36 -14.19 59.12
CA GLU A 114 -32.11 -13.32 57.95
C GLU A 114 -30.63 -12.97 57.79
N PHE A 115 -29.92 -12.80 58.92
CA PHE A 115 -28.47 -12.58 58.98
C PHE A 115 -27.65 -13.82 58.57
N CYS A 116 -28.04 -15.02 59.02
CA CYS A 116 -27.36 -16.27 58.63
C CYS A 116 -27.57 -16.58 57.14
N GLN A 117 -28.76 -16.28 56.61
CA GLN A 117 -29.04 -16.41 55.17
C GLN A 117 -28.18 -15.46 54.34
N ALA A 118 -27.97 -14.23 54.81
CA ALA A 118 -27.07 -13.27 54.16
C ALA A 118 -25.61 -13.75 54.17
N LYS A 119 -25.13 -14.26 55.31
CA LYS A 119 -23.77 -14.81 55.46
C LYS A 119 -23.54 -16.04 54.58
N GLN A 120 -24.52 -16.93 54.49
CA GLN A 120 -24.46 -18.10 53.62
C GLN A 120 -24.48 -17.73 52.14
N LYS A 121 -25.28 -16.73 51.74
CA LYS A 121 -25.26 -16.16 50.39
C LYS A 121 -23.91 -15.52 50.06
N ALA A 122 -23.28 -14.83 51.02
CA ALA A 122 -21.95 -14.25 50.83
C ALA A 122 -20.88 -15.33 50.62
N ALA A 123 -20.85 -16.37 51.46
CA ALA A 123 -19.93 -17.50 51.30
C ALA A 123 -20.15 -18.27 49.99
N LEU A 124 -21.41 -18.39 49.55
CA LEU A 124 -21.75 -18.96 48.26
C LEU A 124 -21.19 -18.10 47.12
N LEU A 125 -21.42 -16.78 47.15
CA LEU A 125 -20.92 -15.86 46.13
C LEU A 125 -19.38 -15.82 46.08
N GLU A 126 -18.71 -15.91 47.22
CA GLU A 126 -17.25 -16.01 47.31
C GLU A 126 -16.73 -17.28 46.62
N LEU A 127 -17.34 -18.43 46.89
CA LEU A 127 -17.00 -19.69 46.23
C LEU A 127 -17.24 -19.63 44.70
N LEU A 128 -18.36 -19.05 44.25
CA LEU A 128 -18.60 -18.83 42.82
C LEU A 128 -17.59 -17.85 42.20
N HIS A 129 -17.17 -16.83 42.94
CA HIS A 129 -16.18 -15.85 42.47
C HIS A 129 -14.82 -16.52 42.24
N GLU A 130 -14.39 -17.37 43.16
CA GLU A 130 -13.12 -18.08 43.04
C GLU A 130 -13.16 -19.12 41.92
N LEU A 131 -14.27 -19.86 41.79
CA LEU A 131 -14.52 -20.75 40.65
C LEU A 131 -14.43 -19.98 39.33
N TYR A 132 -15.10 -18.83 39.24
CA TYR A 132 -15.09 -18.00 38.05
C TYR A 132 -13.68 -17.50 37.71
N ASN A 133 -12.90 -17.05 38.70
CA ASN A 133 -11.53 -16.59 38.49
C ASN A 133 -10.65 -17.70 37.93
N PHE A 134 -10.72 -18.90 38.50
CA PHE A 134 -9.99 -20.07 38.02
C PHE A 134 -10.35 -20.42 36.56
N LEU A 135 -11.65 -20.55 36.27
CA LEU A 135 -12.14 -20.84 34.91
C LEU A 135 -11.71 -19.76 33.90
N ALA A 136 -11.79 -18.48 34.30
CA ALA A 136 -11.45 -17.35 33.44
C ALA A 136 -9.94 -17.29 33.12
N ILE A 137 -9.08 -17.64 34.09
CA ILE A 137 -7.62 -17.72 33.87
C ILE A 137 -7.30 -18.85 32.89
N GLN A 138 -7.88 -20.04 33.10
CA GLN A 138 -7.59 -21.19 32.24
C GLN A 138 -8.11 -21.02 30.81
N ALA A 139 -9.31 -20.45 30.64
CA ALA A 139 -9.79 -20.07 29.32
C ALA A 139 -8.90 -18.99 28.67
N GLY A 140 -8.37 -18.06 29.46
CA GLY A 140 -7.39 -17.06 29.00
C GLY A 140 -6.07 -17.68 28.54
N ASN A 141 -5.53 -18.67 29.27
CA ASN A 141 -4.30 -19.37 28.93
C ASN A 141 -4.45 -20.20 27.64
N PHE A 142 -5.61 -20.83 27.43
CA PHE A 142 -5.93 -21.57 26.22
C PHE A 142 -5.89 -20.67 24.97
N GLU A 143 -6.56 -19.53 25.01
CA GLU A 143 -6.56 -18.51 23.92
C GLU A 143 -5.16 -17.95 23.62
N CYS A 144 -4.24 -18.05 24.58
CA CYS A 144 -2.90 -17.46 24.53
C CYS A 144 -1.80 -18.43 24.07
N GLY A 145 -2.17 -19.61 23.58
CA GLY A 145 -1.21 -20.59 23.04
C GLY A 145 -1.02 -21.83 23.92
N ASN A 146 -1.91 -22.06 24.88
CA ASN A 146 -2.06 -23.32 25.61
C ASN A 146 -0.76 -23.85 26.27
N PRO A 147 -0.21 -23.13 27.27
CA PRO A 147 1.00 -23.56 27.98
C PRO A 147 0.82 -24.90 28.72
N GLU A 148 -0.42 -25.26 29.08
CA GLU A 148 -0.77 -26.45 29.87
C GLU A 148 -1.31 -27.64 29.03
N LYS A 149 -1.28 -27.56 27.69
CA LYS A 149 -1.79 -28.61 26.78
C LYS A 149 -3.24 -29.05 27.05
N LEU A 150 -4.12 -28.13 27.44
CA LEU A 150 -5.55 -28.39 27.53
C LEU A 150 -6.09 -28.80 26.15
N LYS A 151 -6.83 -29.91 26.08
CA LYS A 151 -7.43 -30.40 24.82
C LYS A 151 -8.57 -29.51 24.33
N SER A 152 -9.22 -28.77 25.22
CA SER A 152 -10.35 -27.90 24.90
C SER A 152 -10.51 -26.79 25.95
N LYS A 153 -11.32 -25.78 25.63
CA LYS A 153 -11.70 -24.68 26.53
C LYS A 153 -12.58 -25.14 27.71
N CYS A 154 -13.10 -26.37 27.64
CA CYS A 154 -13.94 -26.99 28.65
C CYS A 154 -13.09 -27.67 29.74
N ILE A 155 -13.33 -27.31 31.00
CA ILE A 155 -12.67 -27.92 32.17
C ILE A 155 -13.62 -28.93 32.82
N PRO A 156 -13.19 -30.18 33.06
CA PRO A 156 -14.05 -31.18 33.68
C PRO A 156 -14.43 -30.81 35.11
N VAL A 157 -15.66 -31.12 35.52
CA VAL A 157 -16.19 -30.77 36.85
C VAL A 157 -15.31 -31.29 37.98
N MET A 158 -14.77 -32.50 37.85
CA MET A 158 -13.89 -33.11 38.87
C MET A 158 -12.63 -32.28 39.14
N GLU A 159 -12.05 -31.66 38.11
CA GLU A 159 -10.84 -30.84 38.24
C GLU A 159 -11.14 -29.49 38.91
N ALA A 160 -12.27 -28.87 38.52
CA ALA A 160 -12.74 -27.63 39.15
C ALA A 160 -13.10 -27.85 40.64
N GLN A 161 -13.74 -28.98 40.95
CA GLN A 161 -14.09 -29.36 42.32
C GLN A 161 -12.84 -29.58 43.19
N ALA A 162 -11.83 -30.28 42.66
CA ALA A 162 -10.58 -30.50 43.38
C ALA A 162 -9.85 -29.19 43.70
N TYR A 163 -9.85 -28.24 42.75
CA TYR A 163 -9.26 -26.92 42.96
C TYR A 163 -9.96 -26.15 44.09
N ILE A 164 -11.29 -26.10 44.08
CA ILE A 164 -12.07 -25.36 45.09
C ILE A 164 -12.02 -26.02 46.47
N ALA A 165 -11.96 -27.36 46.52
CA ALA A 165 -11.74 -28.07 47.77
C ALA A 165 -10.41 -27.68 48.42
N ASN A 166 -9.36 -27.47 47.63
CA ASN A 166 -8.05 -27.04 48.11
C ASN A 166 -8.02 -25.58 48.57
N VAL A 167 -8.65 -24.66 47.82
CA VAL A 167 -8.58 -23.22 48.11
C VAL A 167 -9.53 -22.81 49.24
N THR A 168 -10.78 -23.26 49.20
CA THR A 168 -11.84 -22.79 50.12
C THR A 168 -12.09 -23.76 51.29
N SER A 169 -11.40 -24.92 51.33
CA SER A 169 -11.70 -26.02 52.27
C SER A 169 -13.21 -26.38 52.29
N SER A 170 -13.87 -26.21 51.14
CA SER A 170 -15.32 -26.36 51.03
C SER A 170 -15.69 -27.83 50.81
N SER A 171 -16.80 -28.26 51.40
CA SER A 171 -17.27 -29.64 51.20
C SER A 171 -17.88 -29.80 49.81
N SER A 172 -17.81 -31.02 49.26
CA SER A 172 -18.46 -31.39 48.00
C SER A 172 -19.93 -30.96 47.95
N ALA A 173 -20.66 -31.03 49.07
CA ALA A 173 -22.06 -30.66 49.12
C ALA A 173 -22.30 -29.15 48.92
N LYS A 174 -21.36 -28.29 49.35
CA LYS A 174 -21.44 -26.84 49.13
C LYS A 174 -21.21 -26.48 47.66
N PHE A 175 -20.35 -27.24 46.97
CA PHE A 175 -20.09 -27.09 45.54
C PHE A 175 -21.30 -27.53 44.70
N GLU A 176 -21.89 -28.68 44.99
CA GLU A 176 -23.15 -29.15 44.36
C GLU A 176 -24.32 -28.18 44.60
N ALA A 177 -24.44 -27.64 45.82
CA ALA A 177 -25.40 -26.59 46.15
C ALA A 177 -25.18 -25.30 45.34
N ALA A 178 -23.93 -24.98 45.01
CA ALA A 178 -23.60 -23.83 44.17
C ALA A 178 -23.98 -24.05 42.71
N LEU A 179 -23.70 -25.24 42.16
CA LEU A 179 -24.09 -25.59 40.79
C LEU A 179 -25.62 -25.65 40.63
N THR A 180 -26.34 -26.25 41.59
CA THR A 180 -27.81 -26.24 41.60
C THR A 180 -28.40 -24.83 41.69
N TRP A 181 -27.74 -23.93 42.43
CA TRP A 181 -28.14 -22.52 42.49
C TRP A 181 -27.97 -21.81 41.14
N ILE A 182 -26.87 -22.06 40.42
CA ILE A 182 -26.66 -21.49 39.07
C ILE A 182 -27.74 -21.98 38.10
N LEU A 183 -28.03 -23.29 38.10
CA LEU A 183 -29.06 -23.90 37.24
C LEU A 183 -30.47 -23.34 37.52
N SER A 184 -30.80 -23.11 38.79
CA SER A 184 -32.13 -22.61 39.19
C SER A 184 -32.28 -21.09 39.08
N SER A 185 -31.20 -20.31 39.21
CA SER A 185 -31.28 -18.85 39.30
C SER A 185 -31.41 -18.15 37.94
N ASN A 186 -31.19 -18.82 36.80
CA ASN A 186 -31.25 -18.23 35.44
C ASN A 186 -30.60 -16.83 35.36
N LYS A 187 -29.46 -16.67 36.03
CA LYS A 187 -28.68 -15.43 36.07
C LYS A 187 -27.34 -15.70 35.42
N ASP A 188 -26.90 -14.79 34.56
CA ASP A 188 -25.60 -14.87 33.89
C ASP A 188 -24.46 -14.60 34.89
N VAL A 189 -24.03 -15.64 35.62
CA VAL A 189 -22.85 -15.56 36.51
C VAL A 189 -21.53 -15.63 35.72
N GLY A 190 -21.61 -15.76 34.40
CA GLY A 190 -20.44 -15.87 33.53
C GLY A 190 -19.78 -17.26 33.54
N ILE A 191 -20.45 -18.28 34.08
CA ILE A 191 -20.05 -19.69 34.08
C ILE A 191 -21.08 -20.46 33.25
N TRP A 192 -20.64 -21.13 32.20
CA TRP A 192 -21.45 -22.02 31.37
C TRP A 192 -21.27 -23.47 31.84
N LEU A 193 -22.38 -24.13 32.16
CA LEU A 193 -22.41 -25.56 32.44
C LEU A 193 -22.74 -26.30 31.14
N LYS A 194 -21.86 -27.20 30.69
CA LYS A 194 -22.02 -27.97 29.46
C LYS A 194 -22.22 -29.44 29.78
N GLY A 195 -23.29 -30.01 29.25
CA GLY A 195 -23.58 -31.43 29.33
C GLY A 195 -22.78 -32.26 28.33
N GLU A 196 -22.97 -33.58 28.38
CA GLU A 196 -22.36 -34.54 27.47
C GLU A 196 -22.73 -34.26 26.00
N ASP A 197 -23.99 -33.85 25.78
CA ASP A 197 -24.49 -33.39 24.48
C ASP A 197 -24.66 -31.85 24.45
N PRO A 198 -24.11 -31.14 23.45
CA PRO A 198 -24.17 -29.68 23.34
C PRO A 198 -25.56 -29.11 23.00
N SER A 199 -26.58 -29.95 22.83
CA SER A 199 -27.93 -29.56 22.38
C SER A 199 -29.03 -29.78 23.43
N GLU A 200 -28.74 -30.44 24.54
CA GLU A 200 -29.71 -30.68 25.62
C GLU A 200 -29.47 -29.70 26.77
N LEU A 201 -30.53 -29.01 27.23
CA LEU A 201 -30.46 -28.08 28.35
C LEU A 201 -30.22 -28.88 29.64
N VAL A 202 -29.11 -28.62 30.33
CA VAL A 202 -28.74 -29.36 31.54
C VAL A 202 -29.70 -29.00 32.68
N THR A 203 -30.57 -29.93 33.08
CA THR A 203 -31.55 -29.74 34.16
C THR A 203 -31.09 -30.28 35.53
N THR A 204 -30.00 -31.07 35.58
CA THR A 204 -29.50 -31.75 36.78
C THR A 204 -27.98 -31.70 36.84
N VAL A 205 -27.39 -31.57 38.05
CA VAL A 205 -25.93 -31.41 38.21
C VAL A 205 -25.14 -32.65 37.78
N ASP A 206 -25.73 -33.85 37.92
CA ASP A 206 -25.11 -35.11 37.47
C ASP A 206 -24.85 -35.19 35.94
N LYS A 207 -25.53 -34.34 35.16
CA LYS A 207 -25.35 -34.24 33.71
C LYS A 207 -24.30 -33.21 33.30
N VAL A 208 -23.72 -32.45 34.24
CA VAL A 208 -22.70 -31.44 33.94
C VAL A 208 -21.36 -32.15 33.77
N VAL A 209 -20.85 -32.18 32.54
CA VAL A 209 -19.56 -32.80 32.24
C VAL A 209 -18.43 -31.77 32.32
N CYS A 210 -18.72 -30.54 31.88
CA CYS A 210 -17.71 -29.50 31.75
C CYS A 210 -18.21 -28.11 32.17
N LEU A 211 -17.28 -27.30 32.67
CA LEU A 211 -17.47 -25.88 33.00
C LEU A 211 -16.67 -25.02 32.02
N GLU A 212 -17.26 -23.92 31.56
CA GLU A 212 -16.62 -22.96 30.66
C GLU A 212 -16.85 -21.52 31.13
N SER A 213 -15.81 -20.68 31.15
CA SER A 213 -15.98 -19.25 31.46
C SER A 213 -16.53 -18.49 30.25
N ALA A 214 -17.54 -17.64 30.46
CA ALA A 214 -18.09 -16.73 29.45
C ALA A 214 -17.09 -15.63 29.06
N ARG A 215 -16.20 -15.22 29.99
CA ARG A 215 -15.18 -14.19 29.73
C ARG A 215 -13.78 -14.69 30.09
N PRO A 216 -12.93 -15.00 29.10
CA PRO A 216 -11.55 -15.38 29.36
C PRO A 216 -10.74 -14.18 29.84
N ARG A 217 -9.97 -14.37 30.92
CA ARG A 217 -9.10 -13.35 31.51
C ARG A 217 -7.67 -13.60 31.03
N MET A 218 -7.34 -12.99 29.89
CA MET A 218 -5.99 -13.11 29.29
C MET A 218 -4.94 -12.42 30.15
N GLY A 219 -3.83 -13.09 30.44
CA GLY A 219 -2.67 -12.53 31.14
C GLY A 219 -2.00 -11.37 30.38
N VAL A 220 -1.30 -10.49 31.11
CA VAL A 220 -0.67 -9.28 30.57
C VAL A 220 0.34 -9.57 29.46
N GLY A 221 1.11 -10.67 29.55
CA GLY A 221 2.09 -11.05 28.53
C GLY A 221 1.47 -11.49 27.20
N CYS A 222 0.32 -12.16 27.24
CA CYS A 222 -0.41 -12.55 26.03
C CYS A 222 -1.07 -11.35 25.35
N ARG A 223 -1.61 -10.41 26.14
CA ARG A 223 -2.16 -9.15 25.61
C ARG A 223 -1.07 -8.33 24.94
N LEU A 224 0.11 -8.26 25.56
CA LEU A 224 1.25 -7.52 25.04
C LEU A 224 1.82 -8.18 23.78
N SER A 225 2.04 -9.50 23.77
CA SER A 225 2.56 -10.20 22.59
C SER A 225 1.62 -10.08 21.39
N ARG A 226 0.30 -10.27 21.58
CA ARG A 226 -0.68 -10.10 20.51
C ARG A 226 -0.79 -8.65 20.03
N ALA A 227 -0.64 -7.68 20.94
CA ALA A 227 -0.57 -6.26 20.58
C ALA A 227 0.68 -5.95 19.75
N LEU A 228 1.86 -6.38 20.21
CA LEU A 228 3.13 -6.19 19.55
C LEU A 228 3.16 -6.86 18.18
N LEU A 229 2.67 -8.09 18.07
CA LEU A 229 2.61 -8.80 16.79
C LEU A 229 1.74 -8.04 15.78
N THR A 230 0.55 -7.60 16.20
CA THR A 230 -0.35 -6.81 15.34
C THR A 230 0.30 -5.49 14.92
N ALA A 231 0.95 -4.79 15.86
CA ALA A 231 1.64 -3.54 15.59
C ALA A 231 2.78 -3.74 14.58
N VAL A 232 3.63 -4.75 14.79
CA VAL A 232 4.76 -5.09 13.91
C VAL A 232 4.26 -5.48 12.53
N THR A 233 3.24 -6.33 12.41
CA THR A 233 2.68 -6.73 11.10
C THR A 233 2.13 -5.52 10.34
N ASN A 234 1.37 -4.63 10.99
CA ASN A 234 0.82 -3.44 10.34
C ASN A 234 1.93 -2.47 9.88
N VAL A 235 2.95 -2.26 10.71
CA VAL A 235 4.12 -1.45 10.37
C VAL A 235 4.87 -2.05 9.17
N LEU A 236 5.10 -3.36 9.16
CA LEU A 236 5.74 -4.05 8.04
C LEU A 236 4.93 -3.90 6.76
N ILE A 237 3.61 -4.13 6.80
CA ILE A 237 2.73 -3.97 5.63
C ILE A 237 2.83 -2.55 5.07
N PHE A 238 2.81 -1.52 5.93
CA PHE A 238 2.94 -0.13 5.49
C PHE A 238 4.27 0.13 4.75
N PHE A 239 5.39 -0.38 5.29
CA PHE A 239 6.68 -0.28 4.62
C PHE A 239 6.73 -1.00 3.28
N TRP A 240 6.16 -2.21 3.19
CA TRP A 240 6.07 -2.96 1.94
C TRP A 240 5.24 -2.21 0.89
N CYS A 241 4.11 -1.62 1.28
CA CYS A 241 3.29 -0.80 0.38
C CYS A 241 4.04 0.43 -0.11
N LEU A 242 4.75 1.14 0.77
CA LEU A 242 5.51 2.33 0.40
C LEU A 242 6.66 1.98 -0.55
N ALA A 243 7.41 0.92 -0.27
CA ALA A 243 8.50 0.44 -1.12
C ALA A 243 7.98 0.01 -2.50
N PHE A 244 6.87 -0.72 -2.55
CA PHE A 244 6.23 -1.13 -3.81
C PHE A 244 5.77 0.08 -4.64
N LEU A 245 5.11 1.06 -4.00
CA LEU A 245 4.68 2.29 -4.66
C LEU A 245 5.88 3.08 -5.22
N TRP A 246 6.95 3.19 -4.43
CA TRP A 246 8.17 3.89 -4.85
C TRP A 246 8.87 3.18 -6.02
N GLY A 247 8.95 1.85 -5.96
CA GLY A 247 9.45 1.02 -7.06
C GLY A 247 8.64 1.20 -8.35
N LEU A 248 7.31 1.22 -8.24
CA LEU A 248 6.43 1.45 -9.39
C LEU A 248 6.65 2.84 -10.01
N LEU A 249 6.79 3.89 -9.20
CA LEU A 249 7.09 5.24 -9.68
C LEU A 249 8.43 5.30 -10.43
N ILE A 250 9.47 4.64 -9.91
CA ILE A 250 10.77 4.57 -10.60
C ILE A 250 10.65 3.83 -11.93
N LEU A 251 9.90 2.73 -11.97
CA LEU A 251 9.68 1.97 -13.20
C LEU A 251 8.96 2.81 -14.25
N LEU A 252 7.88 3.50 -13.87
CA LEU A 252 7.15 4.40 -14.77
C LEU A 252 8.06 5.53 -15.28
N LYS A 253 8.81 6.18 -14.39
CA LYS A 253 9.79 7.21 -14.76
C LYS A 253 10.88 6.69 -15.70
N TYR A 254 11.32 5.45 -15.49
CA TYR A 254 12.27 4.79 -16.37
C TYR A 254 11.65 4.53 -17.76
N ARG A 255 10.43 3.99 -17.83
CA ARG A 255 9.73 3.75 -19.10
C ARG A 255 9.48 5.04 -19.88
N TRP A 256 9.10 6.13 -19.21
CA TRP A 256 8.89 7.43 -19.84
C TRP A 256 10.18 7.99 -20.44
N ARG A 257 11.28 8.01 -19.66
CA ARG A 257 12.58 8.46 -20.17
C ARG A 257 13.02 7.63 -21.37
N LYS A 258 12.80 6.32 -21.32
CA LYS A 258 13.13 5.42 -22.44
C LYS A 258 12.35 5.78 -23.71
N LEU A 259 11.07 6.10 -23.58
CA LEU A 259 10.23 6.52 -24.71
C LEU A 259 10.70 7.86 -25.29
N GLU A 260 11.01 8.84 -24.43
CA GLU A 260 11.55 10.14 -24.87
C GLU A 260 12.89 10.00 -25.59
N GLU A 261 13.80 9.14 -25.11
CA GLU A 261 15.07 8.84 -25.78
C GLU A 261 14.85 8.23 -27.17
N GLU A 262 13.88 7.32 -27.31
CA GLU A 262 13.55 6.68 -28.59
C GLU A 262 12.94 7.67 -29.58
N GLU A 263 12.06 8.57 -29.13
CA GLU A 263 11.50 9.63 -29.96
C GLU A 263 12.57 10.64 -30.38
N GLN A 264 13.44 11.07 -29.48
CA GLN A 264 14.54 11.98 -29.81
C GLN A 264 15.50 11.35 -30.83
N ALA A 265 15.86 10.08 -30.64
CA ALA A 265 16.71 9.36 -31.59
C ALA A 265 16.05 9.23 -32.98
N MET A 266 14.72 9.05 -33.03
CA MET A 266 13.97 9.05 -34.28
C MET A 266 14.04 10.41 -34.98
N TYR A 267 13.75 11.52 -34.29
CA TYR A 267 13.78 12.85 -34.88
C TYR A 267 15.19 13.27 -35.32
N GLU A 268 16.21 12.93 -34.54
CA GLU A 268 17.60 13.16 -34.93
C GLU A 268 17.95 12.37 -36.20
N MET A 269 17.46 11.13 -36.31
CA MET A 269 17.67 10.30 -37.49
C MET A 269 16.99 10.90 -38.73
N VAL A 270 15.72 11.33 -38.58
CA VAL A 270 14.94 12.00 -39.62
C VAL A 270 15.67 13.25 -40.12
N LYS A 271 16.19 14.08 -39.20
CA LYS A 271 16.95 15.29 -39.56
C LYS A 271 18.18 14.95 -40.41
N LYS A 272 18.98 13.96 -39.99
CA LYS A 272 20.17 13.52 -40.74
C LYS A 272 19.81 12.99 -42.13
N ILE A 273 18.67 12.31 -42.28
CA ILE A 273 18.18 11.86 -43.58
C ILE A 273 17.85 13.06 -44.47
N ILE A 274 17.11 14.04 -43.94
CA ILE A 274 16.73 15.26 -44.67
C ILE A 274 17.99 16.01 -45.12
N ASP A 275 18.98 16.17 -44.24
CA ASP A 275 20.23 16.87 -44.55
C ASP A 275 20.96 16.19 -45.73
N VAL A 276 21.14 14.86 -45.73
CA VAL A 276 21.80 14.13 -46.83
C VAL A 276 21.04 14.25 -48.15
N VAL A 277 19.71 14.14 -48.13
CA VAL A 277 18.89 14.24 -49.35
C VAL A 277 18.89 15.68 -49.88
N GLN A 278 18.90 16.66 -48.99
CA GLN A 278 18.98 18.07 -49.35
C GLN A 278 20.34 18.44 -49.93
N ASP A 279 21.44 17.96 -49.34
CA ASP A 279 22.80 18.19 -49.83
C ASP A 279 22.98 17.61 -51.24
N HIS A 280 22.55 16.36 -51.47
CA HIS A 280 22.57 15.74 -52.80
C HIS A 280 21.69 16.48 -53.82
N TYR A 281 20.58 17.08 -53.39
CA TYR A 281 19.78 17.92 -54.28
C TYR A 281 20.53 19.20 -54.69
N VAL A 282 21.24 19.83 -53.75
CA VAL A 282 22.06 21.02 -54.01
C VAL A 282 23.25 20.68 -54.91
N ASP A 283 23.90 19.54 -54.70
CA ASP A 283 25.01 19.08 -55.54
C ASP A 283 24.55 18.77 -56.97
N TRP A 284 23.36 18.21 -57.15
CA TRP A 284 22.72 18.07 -58.45
C TRP A 284 22.41 19.42 -59.11
N GLU A 285 21.89 20.41 -58.37
CA GLU A 285 21.59 21.75 -58.90
C GLU A 285 22.86 22.51 -59.35
N GLN A 286 24.01 22.17 -58.77
CA GLN A 286 25.33 22.71 -59.14
C GLN A 286 26.02 21.91 -60.26
N ASP A 287 25.30 21.02 -60.95
CA ASP A 287 25.82 20.12 -62.00
C ASP A 287 26.97 19.19 -61.54
N MET A 288 27.16 19.01 -60.22
CA MET A 288 28.16 18.09 -59.67
C MET A 288 27.70 16.63 -59.73
N GLU A 289 26.38 16.40 -59.75
CA GLU A 289 25.77 15.07 -59.81
C GLU A 289 24.85 14.87 -61.02
N ARG A 290 24.76 13.62 -61.48
CA ARG A 290 24.06 13.26 -62.73
C ARG A 290 22.53 13.19 -62.59
N TYR A 291 22.03 12.85 -61.41
CA TYR A 291 20.63 12.48 -61.20
C TYR A 291 20.01 13.18 -59.97
N PRO A 292 18.71 13.55 -60.00
CA PRO A 292 18.04 14.26 -58.91
C PRO A 292 17.45 13.33 -57.81
N TYR A 293 17.91 12.08 -57.71
CA TYR A 293 17.35 11.08 -56.79
C TYR A 293 18.46 10.29 -56.08
N VAL A 294 18.20 9.90 -54.82
CA VAL A 294 19.14 9.16 -53.97
C VAL A 294 18.56 7.82 -53.55
N GLY A 295 19.33 6.74 -53.65
CA GLY A 295 18.87 5.43 -53.17
C GLY A 295 18.74 5.39 -51.64
N ILE A 296 17.61 4.89 -51.12
CA ILE A 296 17.38 4.76 -49.66
C ILE A 296 18.46 3.91 -49.00
N LEU A 297 18.93 2.87 -49.71
CA LEU A 297 19.98 1.99 -49.25
C LEU A 297 21.32 2.73 -49.07
N HIS A 298 21.63 3.64 -49.99
CA HIS A 298 22.85 4.45 -49.93
C HIS A 298 22.82 5.41 -48.74
N VAL A 299 21.71 6.13 -48.55
CA VAL A 299 21.55 7.06 -47.42
C VAL A 299 21.68 6.33 -46.07
N ARG A 300 21.07 5.15 -45.94
CA ARG A 300 21.19 4.33 -44.73
C ARG A 300 22.63 3.95 -44.44
N ASP A 301 23.35 3.52 -45.47
CA ASP A 301 24.69 3.00 -45.34
C ASP A 301 25.72 4.12 -45.10
N SER A 302 25.44 5.34 -45.57
CA SER A 302 26.20 6.56 -45.23
C SER A 302 25.94 7.04 -43.79
N LEU A 303 24.71 6.92 -43.29
CA LEU A 303 24.33 7.40 -41.95
C LEU A 303 24.58 6.40 -40.82
N ILE A 304 24.58 5.10 -41.10
CA ILE A 304 24.64 4.04 -40.08
C ILE A 304 25.85 3.11 -40.32
N PRO A 305 26.89 3.21 -39.48
CA PRO A 305 28.03 2.29 -39.52
C PRO A 305 27.59 0.82 -39.37
N PRO A 306 28.32 -0.14 -39.96
CA PRO A 306 27.94 -1.56 -39.95
C PRO A 306 27.76 -2.13 -38.52
N GLN A 307 28.53 -1.62 -37.55
CA GLN A 307 28.48 -2.04 -36.14
C GLN A 307 27.16 -1.69 -35.44
N SER A 308 26.51 -0.57 -35.78
CA SER A 308 25.29 -0.10 -35.12
C SER A 308 23.99 -0.46 -35.86
N ARG A 309 24.08 -1.07 -37.06
CA ARG A 309 22.90 -1.42 -37.89
C ARG A 309 21.82 -2.19 -37.14
N ARG A 310 22.19 -3.21 -36.34
CA ARG A 310 21.20 -4.02 -35.60
C ARG A 310 20.44 -3.22 -34.56
N ARG A 311 21.11 -2.30 -33.85
CA ARG A 311 20.52 -1.48 -32.79
C ARG A 311 19.65 -0.36 -33.38
N MET A 312 20.11 0.28 -34.44
CA MET A 312 19.45 1.43 -35.05
C MET A 312 18.35 1.05 -36.05
N LYS A 313 18.28 -0.21 -36.49
CA LYS A 313 17.25 -0.69 -37.44
C LYS A 313 15.83 -0.26 -37.05
N ARG A 314 15.43 -0.46 -35.79
CA ARG A 314 14.08 -0.09 -35.32
C ARG A 314 13.82 1.42 -35.41
N VAL A 315 14.84 2.23 -35.12
CA VAL A 315 14.75 3.69 -35.19
C VAL A 315 14.69 4.14 -36.65
N TRP A 316 15.50 3.52 -37.51
CA TRP A 316 15.51 3.76 -38.95
C TRP A 316 14.15 3.44 -39.60
N ASP A 317 13.62 2.24 -39.37
CA ASP A 317 12.35 1.80 -39.98
C ASP A 317 11.20 2.76 -39.57
N ARG A 318 11.14 3.15 -38.29
CA ARG A 318 10.17 4.13 -37.77
C ARG A 318 10.38 5.54 -38.33
N ALA A 319 11.63 5.97 -38.53
CA ALA A 319 11.96 7.25 -39.13
C ALA A 319 11.54 7.33 -40.60
N VAL A 320 11.75 6.26 -41.37
CA VAL A 320 11.32 6.16 -42.78
C VAL A 320 9.79 6.20 -42.90
N GLU A 321 9.08 5.49 -42.02
CA GLU A 321 7.62 5.53 -41.97
C GLU A 321 7.08 6.92 -41.59
N PHE A 322 7.75 7.61 -40.65
CA PHE A 322 7.43 9.00 -40.29
C PHE A 322 7.66 9.96 -41.45
N LEU A 323 8.78 9.83 -42.17
CA LEU A 323 9.08 10.63 -43.37
C LEU A 323 8.02 10.45 -44.44
N ALA A 324 7.67 9.21 -44.78
CA ALA A 324 6.69 8.91 -45.84
C ALA A 324 5.28 9.44 -45.52
N SER A 325 4.91 9.51 -44.24
CA SER A 325 3.57 9.92 -43.80
C SER A 325 3.44 11.42 -43.49
N ASN A 326 4.52 12.07 -43.02
CA ASN A 326 4.45 13.41 -42.45
C ASN A 326 5.33 14.45 -43.19
N GLU A 327 6.35 14.02 -43.94
CA GLU A 327 7.29 14.93 -44.60
C GLU A 327 7.02 15.03 -46.10
N SER A 328 6.34 16.10 -46.51
CA SER A 328 5.95 16.32 -47.92
C SER A 328 7.10 16.70 -48.87
N ARG A 329 8.25 17.13 -48.35
CA ARG A 329 9.41 17.59 -49.16
C ARG A 329 10.23 16.43 -49.76
N ILE A 330 10.01 15.20 -49.30
CA ILE A 330 10.74 14.03 -49.77
C ILE A 330 9.72 13.04 -50.30
N GLN A 331 9.78 12.73 -51.59
CA GLN A 331 8.95 11.71 -52.21
C GLN A 331 9.71 10.39 -52.31
N THR A 332 9.08 9.31 -51.88
CA THR A 332 9.61 7.95 -52.08
C THR A 332 9.07 7.40 -53.39
N GLU A 333 9.96 7.14 -54.35
CA GLU A 333 9.63 6.59 -55.67
C GLU A 333 10.37 5.25 -55.86
N SER A 334 9.76 4.31 -56.59
CA SER A 334 10.48 3.14 -57.09
C SER A 334 11.06 3.47 -58.47
N HIS A 335 12.39 3.39 -58.61
CA HIS A 335 13.09 3.58 -59.87
C HIS A 335 13.84 2.32 -60.25
N ARG A 336 13.81 1.99 -61.54
CA ARG A 336 14.51 0.82 -62.07
C ARG A 336 15.94 1.19 -62.44
N VAL A 337 16.88 0.94 -61.53
CA VAL A 337 18.31 1.23 -61.72
C VAL A 337 19.04 -0.07 -62.07
N ALA A 338 19.75 -0.09 -63.19
CA ALA A 338 20.48 -1.27 -63.69
C ALA A 338 19.62 -2.55 -63.85
N GLY A 339 18.31 -2.41 -64.05
CA GLY A 339 17.38 -3.52 -64.27
C GLY A 339 16.66 -4.03 -63.02
N GLU A 340 17.03 -3.56 -61.82
CA GLU A 340 16.38 -3.85 -60.54
C GLU A 340 15.55 -2.66 -60.06
N ASP A 341 14.41 -2.93 -59.42
CA ASP A 341 13.56 -1.90 -58.81
C ASP A 341 14.15 -1.50 -57.45
N MET A 342 14.61 -0.25 -57.35
CA MET A 342 15.18 0.33 -56.14
C MET A 342 14.30 1.45 -55.63
N LEU A 343 14.10 1.50 -54.30
CA LEU A 343 13.45 2.64 -53.67
C LEU A 343 14.43 3.81 -53.58
N VAL A 344 14.01 4.95 -54.12
CA VAL A 344 14.78 6.19 -54.14
C VAL A 344 13.98 7.32 -53.49
N TRP A 345 14.71 8.26 -52.93
CA TRP A 345 14.19 9.53 -52.43
C TRP A 345 14.48 10.64 -53.42
N ARG A 346 13.46 11.45 -53.66
CA ARG A 346 13.52 12.65 -54.49
C ARG A 346 13.10 13.85 -53.66
N TRP A 347 13.90 14.92 -53.72
CA TRP A 347 13.53 16.19 -53.13
C TRP A 347 12.47 16.88 -54.00
N THR A 348 11.31 17.18 -53.41
CA THR A 348 10.24 17.95 -54.05
C THR A 348 10.38 19.41 -53.64
N LYS A 349 10.69 20.28 -54.61
CA LYS A 349 10.58 21.72 -54.40
C LYS A 349 9.11 22.03 -54.09
N PRO A 350 8.78 22.77 -53.03
CA PRO A 350 7.41 23.24 -52.84
C PRO A 350 7.02 24.01 -54.10
N SER A 351 6.00 23.52 -54.80
CA SER A 351 5.54 24.14 -56.02
C SER A 351 4.99 25.52 -55.69
N SER A 352 5.70 26.57 -56.09
CA SER A 352 5.13 27.93 -56.19
C SER A 352 4.22 28.04 -57.44
N PHE A 353 3.34 27.06 -57.65
CA PHE A 353 2.32 27.06 -58.69
C PHE A 353 1.05 27.69 -58.07
N SER A 354 0.39 28.72 -58.57
CA SER A 354 0.48 29.46 -59.83
C SER A 354 -0.24 30.80 -59.65
N ASP A 355 0.43 31.93 -59.86
CA ASP A 355 -0.21 33.25 -60.01
C ASP A 355 0.36 33.92 -61.27
N SER A 356 0.14 33.31 -62.43
CA SER A 356 0.26 34.00 -63.72
C SER A 356 -0.61 33.34 -64.79
N GLU A 357 -1.91 33.29 -64.54
CA GLU A 357 -2.91 33.17 -65.62
C GLU A 357 -4.23 33.77 -65.14
N ARG A 358 -4.35 35.09 -65.26
CA ARG A 358 -5.61 35.74 -65.66
C ARG A 358 -5.32 37.09 -66.30
#